data_AF-A0A2V8SZF8-F1
#
_entry.id   AF-A0A2V8SZF8-F1
#
_cell.length_a   1.000
_cell.length_b   1.000
_cell.length_c   1.000
_cell.angle_alpha   90.00
_cell.angle_beta   90.00
_cell.angle_gamma   90.00
#
_symmetry.space_group_name_H-M   'P 1'
#
loop_
_entity.id
_entity.type
_entity.pdbx_description
1 polymer ?
#
loop_
_entity_poly.entity_id
_entity_poly.type
_entity_poly.pdbx_seq_one_letter_code
_entity_poly.pdbx_strand_id
1 'polypeptide(L)'
;MNEKKNPTGFNNGTAPRGCQRGEELVAYIYGETSPVEANAFRQHLKGCAVCREELAAFGGVREAVGEWRAEVFGSIPSLNMDESFAPTTDARTTPTRRRSAVAALREFFSLSPLWLQVGPVTAALVVCVLAALTFARTEVKWDASGLAFRTGVKERIVEKQIQVPVQTGYTKEQVEEIVETRLSNELADARAKWEAENNQRVSVLKAALKQQRSVNRGGTVASKQNSRRSAPSGTDRDQLAGIDPFTPREERVPRLTDLLGEVNAPNK
;
A
#
# COMPACT_ATOMS: atom_id res chain seq x y z
N MET A 1 -16.23 33.37 -48.25
CA MET A 1 -16.03 32.04 -47.64
C MET A 1 -15.28 32.25 -46.34
N ASN A 2 -16.00 32.36 -45.21
CA ASN A 2 -15.43 32.56 -43.88
C ASN A 2 -15.72 31.32 -43.05
N GLU A 3 -14.68 30.52 -42.85
CA GLU A 3 -14.71 29.29 -42.08
C GLU A 3 -14.71 29.65 -40.58
N LYS A 4 -15.89 29.58 -39.97
CA LYS A 4 -16.07 29.73 -38.52
C LYS A 4 -15.38 28.53 -37.85
N LYS A 5 -14.20 28.75 -37.27
CA LYS A 5 -13.55 27.81 -36.36
C LYS A 5 -14.47 27.59 -35.14
N ASN A 6 -15.10 26.41 -35.11
CA ASN A 6 -15.84 25.94 -33.95
C ASN A 6 -14.83 25.66 -32.83
N PRO A 7 -14.96 26.25 -31.63
CA PRO A 7 -14.13 25.87 -30.51
C PRO A 7 -14.44 24.41 -30.18
N THR A 8 -13.42 23.57 -30.26
CA THR A 8 -13.39 22.20 -29.76
C THR A 8 -14.06 22.15 -28.38
N GLY A 9 -15.28 21.64 -28.36
CA GLY A 9 -16.00 21.33 -27.13
C GLY A 9 -15.17 20.36 -26.33
N PHE A 10 -14.76 20.78 -25.14
CA PHE A 10 -14.25 19.86 -24.12
C PHE A 10 -15.31 18.78 -23.89
N ASN A 11 -14.86 17.54 -23.95
CA ASN A 11 -15.68 16.35 -23.87
C ASN A 11 -16.60 16.40 -22.64
N ASN A 12 -17.91 16.50 -22.89
CA ASN A 12 -18.98 16.13 -21.96
C ASN A 12 -19.04 14.60 -21.83
N GLY A 13 -17.94 13.97 -21.42
CA GLY A 13 -18.00 12.67 -20.78
C GLY A 13 -18.34 12.95 -19.32
N THR A 14 -19.57 12.64 -18.90
CA THR A 14 -20.00 12.49 -17.49
C THR A 14 -18.89 12.80 -16.49
N ALA A 15 -18.80 14.07 -16.07
CA ALA A 15 -17.72 14.54 -15.22
C ALA A 15 -17.64 13.63 -13.98
N PRO A 16 -16.46 13.06 -13.65
CA PRO A 16 -16.29 12.46 -12.33
C PRO A 16 -16.61 13.56 -11.32
N ARG A 17 -17.42 13.25 -10.31
CA ARG A 17 -17.99 14.22 -9.34
C ARG A 17 -16.92 14.91 -8.43
N GLY A 18 -15.66 14.97 -8.84
CA GLY A 18 -14.54 15.45 -8.05
C GLY A 18 -13.80 16.60 -8.73
N CYS A 19 -13.20 17.46 -7.92
CA CYS A 19 -12.16 18.36 -8.38
C CYS A 19 -10.91 17.53 -8.72
N GLN A 20 -10.21 17.81 -9.82
CA GLN A 20 -9.01 17.07 -10.23
C GLN A 20 -7.78 17.32 -9.32
N ARG A 21 -7.96 17.95 -8.15
CA ARG A 21 -6.91 18.26 -7.18
C ARG A 21 -6.87 17.30 -5.98
N GLY A 22 -7.38 16.08 -6.16
CA GLY A 22 -7.40 15.06 -5.10
C GLY A 22 -6.01 14.71 -4.58
N GLU A 23 -5.00 14.64 -5.44
CA GLU A 23 -3.61 14.38 -5.03
C GLU A 23 -3.06 15.49 -4.13
N GLU A 24 -3.32 16.75 -4.48
CA GLU A 24 -2.91 17.91 -3.69
C GLU A 24 -3.65 18.00 -2.34
N LEU A 25 -4.92 17.59 -2.29
CA LEU A 25 -5.69 17.48 -1.04
C LEU A 25 -5.04 16.48 -0.08
N VAL A 26 -4.66 15.29 -0.59
CA VAL A 26 -4.02 14.25 0.23
C VAL A 26 -2.67 14.72 0.74
N ALA A 27 -1.82 15.27 -0.14
CA ALA A 27 -0.52 15.82 0.26
C ALA A 27 -0.67 16.94 1.31
N TYR A 28 -1.68 17.80 1.17
CA TYR A 28 -1.98 18.87 2.14
C TYR A 28 -2.38 18.30 3.51
N ILE A 29 -3.22 17.26 3.54
CA ILE A 29 -3.70 16.59 4.76
C ILE A 29 -2.57 15.88 5.52
N TYR A 30 -1.56 15.35 4.82
CA TYR A 30 -0.40 14.70 5.42
C TYR A 30 0.77 15.67 5.68
N GLY A 31 0.65 16.94 5.31
CA GLY A 31 1.70 17.93 5.49
C GLY A 31 2.90 17.74 4.56
N GLU A 32 2.69 17.05 3.44
CA GLU A 32 3.71 16.78 2.42
C GLU A 32 3.84 17.93 1.40
N THR A 33 2.91 18.87 1.39
CA THR A 33 2.96 20.07 0.54
C THR A 33 3.97 21.10 1.05
N SER A 34 4.70 21.73 0.14
CA SER A 34 5.52 22.91 0.45
C SER A 34 4.64 24.08 0.96
N PRO A 35 5.21 25.08 1.67
CA PRO A 35 4.44 26.23 2.16
C PRO A 35 3.72 27.03 1.05
N VAL A 36 4.31 27.06 -0.15
CA VAL A 36 3.76 27.74 -1.34
C VAL A 36 2.55 26.98 -1.87
N GLU A 37 2.68 25.66 -2.05
CA GLU A 37 1.59 24.79 -2.50
C GLU A 37 0.43 24.77 -1.49
N ALA A 38 0.74 24.69 -0.19
CA ALA A 38 -0.26 24.75 0.87
C ALA A 38 -1.06 26.06 0.82
N ASN A 39 -0.42 27.19 0.53
CA ASN A 39 -1.11 28.47 0.38
C ASN A 39 -1.98 28.51 -0.89
N ALA A 40 -1.48 28.01 -2.02
CA ALA A 40 -2.23 27.90 -3.27
C ALA A 40 -3.46 26.98 -3.12
N PHE A 41 -3.32 25.87 -2.40
CA PHE A 41 -4.42 24.97 -2.09
C PHE A 41 -5.45 25.62 -1.16
N ARG A 42 -5.02 26.34 -0.11
CA ARG A 42 -5.92 27.13 0.75
C ARG A 42 -6.71 28.19 -0.01
N GLN A 43 -6.10 28.87 -0.98
CA GLN A 43 -6.80 29.82 -1.84
C GLN A 43 -7.88 29.12 -2.67
N HIS A 44 -7.58 27.94 -3.21
CA HIS A 44 -8.56 27.15 -3.94
C HIS A 44 -9.70 26.63 -3.08
N LEU A 45 -9.45 26.23 -1.84
CA LEU A 45 -10.51 25.84 -0.90
C LEU A 45 -11.55 26.95 -0.68
N LYS A 46 -11.17 28.23 -0.83
CA LYS A 46 -12.15 29.34 -0.78
C LYS A 46 -13.11 29.31 -1.97
N GLY A 47 -12.65 28.89 -3.15
CA GLY A 47 -13.43 28.88 -4.40
C GLY A 47 -14.08 27.54 -4.77
N CYS A 48 -13.63 26.42 -4.20
CA CYS A 48 -14.11 25.09 -4.58
C CYS A 48 -14.91 24.42 -3.46
N ALA A 49 -16.23 24.27 -3.66
CA ALA A 49 -17.10 23.58 -2.70
C ALA A 49 -16.76 22.08 -2.57
N VAL A 50 -16.46 21.41 -3.69
CA VAL A 50 -16.14 19.98 -3.73
C VAL A 50 -14.93 19.66 -2.85
N CYS A 51 -13.80 20.38 -3.00
CA CYS A 51 -12.63 20.14 -2.16
C CYS A 51 -12.86 20.47 -0.67
N ARG A 52 -13.78 21.39 -0.34
CA ARG A 52 -14.15 21.64 1.06
C ARG A 52 -14.94 20.49 1.66
N GLU A 53 -15.90 19.95 0.90
CA GLU A 53 -16.69 18.79 1.30
C GLU A 53 -15.80 17.55 1.46
N GLU A 54 -14.89 17.30 0.51
CA GLU A 54 -13.90 16.22 0.61
C GLU A 54 -13.00 16.39 1.83
N LEU A 55 -12.46 17.60 2.07
CA LEU A 55 -11.64 17.88 3.25
C LEU A 55 -12.42 17.66 4.57
N ALA A 56 -13.70 18.05 4.61
CA ALA A 56 -14.56 17.82 5.77
C ALA A 56 -14.83 16.33 6.00
N ALA A 57 -15.09 15.57 4.93
CA ALA A 57 -15.26 14.11 5.00
C ALA A 57 -14.02 13.40 5.55
N PHE A 58 -12.82 13.81 5.13
CA PHE A 58 -11.56 13.32 5.72
C PHE A 58 -11.40 13.68 7.20
N GLY A 59 -11.87 14.86 7.60
CA GLY A 59 -11.93 15.28 9.01
C GLY A 59 -12.73 14.29 9.85
N GLY A 60 -13.93 13.92 9.41
CA GLY A 60 -14.77 12.94 10.11
C GLY A 60 -14.13 11.55 10.21
N VAL A 61 -13.40 11.10 9.19
CA VAL A 61 -12.65 9.83 9.26
C VAL A 61 -11.54 9.90 10.31
N ARG A 62 -10.79 11.00 10.38
CA ARG A 62 -9.72 11.18 11.38
C ARG A 62 -10.25 11.23 12.81
N GLU A 63 -11.40 11.87 13.00
CA GLU A 63 -12.11 11.91 14.29
C GLU A 63 -12.54 10.50 14.71
N ALA A 64 -13.22 9.75 13.84
CA ALA A 64 -13.65 8.38 14.11
C ALA A 64 -12.46 7.44 14.42
N VAL A 65 -11.35 7.57 13.68
CA VAL A 65 -10.12 6.81 13.97
C VAL A 65 -9.50 7.25 15.31
N GLY A 66 -9.58 8.53 15.65
CA GLY A 66 -9.14 9.08 16.93
C GLY A 66 -9.94 8.53 18.11
N GLU A 67 -11.27 8.49 17.99
CA GLU A 67 -12.19 7.91 18.99
C GLU A 67 -11.93 6.41 19.16
N TRP A 68 -11.85 5.66 18.06
CA TRP A 68 -11.52 4.24 18.09
C TRP A 68 -10.15 3.99 18.76
N ARG A 69 -9.15 4.82 18.45
CA ARG A 69 -7.84 4.75 19.09
C ARG A 69 -7.96 5.06 20.59
N ALA A 70 -8.73 6.05 20.99
CA ALA A 70 -8.94 6.37 22.40
C ALA A 70 -9.63 5.21 23.15
N GLU A 71 -10.60 4.54 22.53
CA GLU A 71 -11.28 3.37 23.11
C GLU A 71 -10.35 2.17 23.25
N VAL A 72 -9.64 1.82 22.18
CA VAL A 72 -8.75 0.65 22.14
C VAL A 72 -7.52 0.84 23.02
N PHE A 73 -6.92 2.03 23.02
CA PHE A 73 -5.69 2.28 23.77
C PHE A 73 -5.95 2.87 25.16
N GLY A 74 -7.09 3.53 25.40
CA GLY A 74 -7.46 4.02 26.72
C GLY A 74 -7.80 2.90 27.73
N SER A 75 -8.13 1.72 27.22
CA SER A 75 -8.38 0.51 28.02
C SER A 75 -7.11 -0.27 28.36
N ILE A 76 -5.98 0.05 27.72
CA ILE A 76 -4.67 -0.49 28.11
C ILE A 76 -4.21 0.36 29.29
N PRO A 77 -4.11 -0.19 30.52
CA PRO A 77 -3.57 0.56 31.64
C PRO A 77 -2.19 1.05 31.21
N SER A 78 -2.00 2.37 31.24
CA SER A 78 -0.72 3.00 30.95
C SER A 78 0.31 2.34 31.86
N LEU A 79 1.08 1.41 31.30
CA LEU A 79 2.23 0.86 31.98
C LEU A 79 3.15 2.05 32.19
N ASN A 80 3.14 2.58 33.41
CA ASN A 80 4.01 3.65 33.87
C ASN A 80 5.45 3.15 33.70
N MET A 81 6.01 3.38 32.52
CA MET A 81 7.41 3.08 32.19
C MET A 81 8.36 4.12 32.80
N ASP A 82 7.84 5.08 33.56
CA ASP A 82 8.62 6.12 34.25
C ASP A 82 9.37 5.59 35.50
N GLU A 83 9.13 4.37 35.98
CA GLU A 83 9.72 3.90 37.26
C GLU A 83 10.89 2.90 37.11
N SER A 84 11.46 2.68 35.92
CA SER A 84 12.59 1.74 35.77
C SER A 84 13.78 2.22 34.95
N PHE A 85 13.79 3.48 34.51
CA PHE A 85 14.99 4.12 33.99
C PHE A 85 15.58 5.12 34.99
N ALA A 86 15.76 4.70 36.24
CA ALA A 86 16.84 5.25 37.02
C ALA A 86 18.15 4.73 36.39
N PRO A 87 19.03 5.58 35.83
CA PRO A 87 20.30 5.14 35.31
C PRO A 87 21.17 4.72 36.50
N THR A 88 21.19 3.43 36.83
CA THR A 88 22.27 2.86 37.62
C THR A 88 23.52 2.93 36.75
N THR A 89 24.30 3.97 36.99
CA THR A 89 25.67 4.12 36.54
C THR A 89 26.53 3.05 37.22
N ASP A 90 26.45 1.80 36.75
CA ASP A 90 27.43 0.78 37.08
C ASP A 90 28.21 0.40 35.83
N ALA A 91 29.45 0.89 35.83
CA ALA A 91 30.49 0.53 34.89
C ALA A 91 30.95 -0.92 35.11
N ARG A 92 31.37 -1.58 34.02
CA ARG A 92 32.00 -2.92 33.92
C ARG A 92 31.01 -4.08 34.09
N THR A 93 31.01 -5.12 33.26
CA THR A 93 32.08 -5.76 32.47
C THR A 93 31.40 -6.60 31.39
N THR A 94 31.99 -6.71 30.21
CA THR A 94 31.51 -7.57 29.12
C THR A 94 31.82 -9.05 29.34
N PRO A 95 30.83 -9.96 29.42
CA PRO A 95 31.05 -11.36 29.10
C PRO A 95 30.65 -11.64 27.66
N THR A 96 31.62 -12.07 26.86
CA THR A 96 31.44 -12.65 25.52
C THR A 96 30.66 -13.97 25.63
N ARG A 97 29.34 -13.89 25.72
CA ARG A 97 28.45 -15.06 25.76
C ARG A 97 27.98 -15.37 24.34
N ARG A 98 28.20 -16.62 23.90
CA ARG A 98 27.76 -17.15 22.60
C ARG A 98 26.35 -16.67 22.28
N ARG A 99 26.22 -15.89 21.20
CA ARG A 99 24.93 -15.41 20.68
C ARG A 99 24.14 -16.62 20.21
N SER A 100 23.21 -17.09 21.05
CA SER A 100 22.22 -18.08 20.61
C SER A 100 21.33 -17.40 19.56
N ALA A 101 20.89 -18.14 18.55
CA ALA A 101 19.99 -17.61 17.51
C ALA A 101 18.72 -16.94 18.11
N VAL A 102 18.34 -17.34 19.31
CA VAL A 102 17.25 -16.74 20.09
C VAL A 102 17.57 -15.30 20.51
N ALA A 103 18.82 -14.97 20.83
CA ALA A 103 19.23 -13.60 21.15
C ALA A 103 19.16 -12.68 19.91
N ALA A 104 19.55 -13.17 18.73
CA ALA A 104 19.43 -12.43 17.48
C ALA A 104 17.97 -12.22 17.06
N LEU A 105 17.10 -13.22 17.26
CA LEU A 105 15.65 -13.07 17.10
C LEU A 105 15.09 -12.03 18.08
N ARG A 106 15.57 -12.02 19.34
CA ARG A 106 15.14 -11.04 20.33
C ARG A 106 15.56 -9.62 19.94
N GLU A 107 16.78 -9.44 19.42
CA GLU A 107 17.27 -8.17 18.86
C GLU A 107 16.45 -7.72 17.64
N PHE A 108 16.08 -8.65 16.76
CA PHE A 108 15.23 -8.37 15.59
C PHE A 108 13.81 -7.93 15.99
N PHE A 109 13.23 -8.54 17.02
CA PHE A 109 11.92 -8.16 17.57
C PHE A 109 11.95 -6.94 18.50
N SER A 110 13.13 -6.55 19.00
CA SER A 110 13.29 -5.29 19.74
C SER A 110 13.61 -4.11 18.82
N LEU A 111 14.14 -4.36 17.62
CA LEU A 111 14.27 -3.38 16.53
C LEU A 111 13.03 -3.32 15.63
N SER A 112 12.12 -4.29 15.70
CA SER A 112 10.87 -4.23 14.95
C SER A 112 9.96 -3.12 15.52
N PRO A 113 9.37 -2.27 14.67
CA PRO A 113 8.56 -1.14 15.11
C PRO A 113 7.44 -1.60 16.05
N LEU A 114 7.22 -0.84 17.13
CA LEU A 114 6.26 -1.08 18.24
C LEU A 114 4.87 -1.63 17.84
N TRP A 115 4.49 -1.50 16.58
CA TRP A 115 3.25 -1.95 15.97
C TRP A 115 3.17 -3.48 15.85
N LEU A 116 4.30 -4.19 15.80
CA LEU A 116 4.36 -5.65 15.71
C LEU A 116 4.24 -6.36 17.07
N GLN A 117 4.56 -5.66 18.17
CA GLN A 117 4.41 -6.20 19.54
C GLN A 117 2.96 -6.25 20.03
N VAL A 118 2.03 -5.53 19.40
CA VAL A 118 0.59 -5.60 19.71
C VAL A 118 -0.11 -6.78 19.02
N GLY A 119 0.58 -7.45 18.09
CA GLY A 119 0.05 -8.54 17.26
C GLY A 119 -0.33 -9.86 17.95
N PRO A 120 0.38 -10.37 18.97
CA PRO A 120 0.12 -11.75 19.43
C PRO A 120 -1.17 -11.89 20.26
N VAL A 121 -1.51 -10.89 21.08
CA VAL A 121 -2.75 -10.93 21.89
C VAL A 121 -3.99 -10.69 21.02
N THR A 122 -3.89 -9.76 20.06
CA THR A 122 -4.95 -9.51 19.09
C THR A 122 -5.14 -10.68 18.14
N ALA A 123 -4.06 -11.33 17.67
CA ALA A 123 -4.15 -12.54 16.86
C ALA A 123 -4.84 -13.68 17.62
N ALA A 124 -4.50 -13.89 18.90
CA ALA A 124 -5.17 -14.91 19.72
C ALA A 124 -6.66 -14.62 19.90
N LEU A 125 -7.04 -13.35 20.17
CA LEU A 125 -8.45 -12.95 20.29
C LEU A 125 -9.19 -13.08 18.96
N VAL A 126 -8.60 -12.65 17.84
CA VAL A 126 -9.19 -12.80 16.51
C VAL A 126 -9.38 -14.28 16.17
N VAL A 127 -8.40 -15.14 16.47
CA VAL A 127 -8.52 -16.59 16.28
C VAL A 127 -9.61 -17.17 17.19
N CYS A 128 -9.72 -16.75 18.44
CA CYS A 128 -10.79 -17.20 19.34
C CYS A 128 -12.19 -16.73 18.88
N VAL A 129 -12.31 -15.50 18.39
CA VAL A 129 -13.57 -14.97 17.85
C VAL A 129 -13.95 -15.68 16.56
N LEU A 130 -12.99 -15.91 15.65
CA LEU A 130 -13.22 -16.69 14.43
C LEU A 130 -13.60 -18.14 14.77
N ALA A 131 -12.98 -18.76 15.78
CA ALA A 131 -13.36 -20.09 16.25
C ALA A 131 -14.77 -20.09 16.87
N ALA A 132 -15.14 -19.08 17.67
CA ALA A 132 -16.50 -18.97 18.19
C ALA A 132 -17.55 -18.79 17.08
N LEU A 133 -17.22 -18.01 16.04
CA LEU A 133 -18.09 -17.81 14.87
C LEU A 133 -18.24 -19.07 14.02
N THR A 134 -17.19 -19.89 13.87
CA THR A 134 -17.30 -21.19 13.20
C THR A 134 -18.20 -22.16 13.97
N PHE A 135 -18.13 -22.16 15.31
CA PHE A 135 -19.06 -22.93 16.14
C PHE A 135 -20.49 -22.39 16.12
N ALA A 136 -20.68 -21.08 15.95
CA ALA A 136 -22.00 -20.44 15.87
C ALA A 136 -22.71 -20.59 14.51
N ARG A 137 -22.08 -21.23 13.51
CA ARG A 137 -22.67 -21.46 12.18
C ARG A 137 -23.17 -20.17 11.50
N THR A 138 -22.45 -19.06 11.69
CA THR A 138 -22.78 -17.79 11.05
C THR A 138 -22.39 -17.84 9.58
N GLU A 139 -23.37 -17.86 8.67
CA GLU A 139 -23.12 -17.68 7.25
C GLU A 139 -22.86 -16.20 6.97
N VAL A 140 -21.61 -15.87 6.70
CA VAL A 140 -21.21 -14.56 6.17
C VAL A 140 -21.21 -14.66 4.66
N LYS A 141 -22.16 -13.98 4.00
CA LYS A 141 -22.17 -13.88 2.54
C LYS A 141 -21.78 -12.46 2.14
N TRP A 142 -20.73 -12.36 1.34
CA TRP A 142 -20.32 -11.14 0.69
C TRP A 142 -20.91 -11.15 -0.73
N ASP A 143 -21.88 -10.28 -1.01
CA ASP A 143 -22.48 -10.13 -2.34
C ASP A 143 -22.23 -8.73 -2.91
N ALA A 144 -22.66 -8.49 -4.14
CA ALA A 144 -22.49 -7.20 -4.81
C ALA A 144 -23.27 -6.04 -4.14
N SER A 145 -24.16 -6.33 -3.18
CA SER A 145 -24.92 -5.37 -2.39
C SER A 145 -24.33 -5.11 -0.99
N GLY A 146 -23.28 -5.83 -0.59
CA GLY A 146 -22.52 -5.58 0.64
C GLY A 146 -22.31 -6.83 1.50
N LEU A 147 -21.94 -6.60 2.76
CA LEU A 147 -21.68 -7.66 3.74
C LEU A 147 -22.98 -8.02 4.47
N ALA A 148 -23.57 -9.19 4.17
CA ALA A 148 -24.78 -9.66 4.80
C ALA A 148 -24.47 -10.64 5.94
N PHE A 149 -24.78 -10.23 7.18
CA PHE A 149 -24.72 -11.10 8.36
C PHE A 149 -26.10 -11.72 8.63
N ARG A 150 -26.24 -13.03 8.43
CA ARG A 150 -27.46 -13.75 8.83
C ARG A 150 -27.25 -14.37 10.22
N THR A 151 -27.52 -13.62 11.28
CA THR A 151 -27.62 -14.18 12.63
C THR A 151 -29.02 -14.76 12.78
N GLY A 152 -29.11 -16.09 12.79
CA GLY A 152 -30.39 -16.81 12.83
C GLY A 152 -31.08 -16.73 14.20
N VAL A 153 -31.65 -15.59 14.56
CA VAL A 153 -32.68 -15.52 15.59
C VAL A 153 -34.03 -15.70 14.89
N LYS A 154 -34.60 -16.90 15.01
CA LYS A 154 -35.91 -17.27 14.45
C LYS A 154 -37.01 -16.42 15.12
N GLU A 155 -37.36 -15.30 14.51
CA GLU A 155 -38.65 -14.65 14.79
C GLU A 155 -39.73 -15.37 13.96
N ARG A 156 -40.69 -15.99 14.65
CA ARG A 156 -41.84 -16.66 14.01
C ARG A 156 -42.74 -15.59 13.40
N ILE A 157 -42.51 -15.27 12.13
CA ILE A 157 -43.54 -14.61 11.32
C ILE A 157 -44.34 -15.73 10.63
N VAL A 158 -45.64 -15.72 10.89
CA VAL A 158 -46.63 -16.65 10.35
C VAL A 158 -46.70 -16.45 8.84
N GLU A 159 -46.03 -17.33 8.11
CA GLU A 159 -45.94 -17.30 6.65
C GLU A 159 -47.12 -18.02 6.00
N LYS A 160 -47.84 -17.26 5.18
CA LYS A 160 -48.94 -17.72 4.33
C LYS A 160 -48.38 -18.72 3.31
N GLN A 161 -48.68 -20.00 3.49
CA GLN A 161 -48.21 -21.11 2.65
C GLN A 161 -48.56 -20.87 1.16
N ILE A 162 -47.54 -20.58 0.36
CA ILE A 162 -47.52 -20.88 -1.06
C ILE A 162 -46.79 -22.23 -1.17
N GLN A 163 -47.52 -23.28 -1.54
CA GLN A 163 -46.94 -24.60 -1.79
C GLN A 163 -46.08 -24.54 -3.06
N VAL A 164 -44.79 -24.29 -2.90
CA VAL A 164 -43.78 -24.63 -3.89
C VAL A 164 -43.47 -26.12 -3.70
N PRO A 165 -43.45 -26.96 -4.76
CA PRO A 165 -43.08 -28.36 -4.63
C PRO A 165 -41.66 -28.45 -4.07
N VAL A 166 -41.58 -28.86 -2.80
CA VAL A 166 -40.32 -29.08 -2.10
C VAL A 166 -39.65 -30.26 -2.79
N GLN A 167 -38.65 -29.98 -3.63
CA GLN A 167 -37.71 -31.01 -4.05
C GLN A 167 -37.09 -31.59 -2.77
N THR A 168 -37.30 -32.89 -2.59
CA THR A 168 -36.70 -33.70 -1.54
C THR A 168 -35.21 -33.42 -1.49
N GLY A 169 -34.72 -33.00 -0.32
CA GLY A 169 -33.39 -32.39 -0.15
C GLY A 169 -32.25 -33.21 -0.74
N TYR A 170 -31.26 -32.49 -1.28
CA TYR A 170 -30.00 -33.07 -1.74
C TYR A 170 -29.36 -33.92 -0.64
N THR A 171 -28.92 -35.12 -0.98
CA THR A 171 -28.12 -35.93 -0.05
C THR A 171 -26.76 -35.27 0.13
N LYS A 172 -26.07 -35.58 1.24
CA LYS A 172 -24.75 -34.98 1.53
C LYS A 172 -23.76 -35.25 0.41
N GLU A 173 -23.84 -36.44 -0.18
CA GLU A 173 -23.01 -36.91 -1.29
C GLU A 173 -23.25 -36.07 -2.55
N GLN A 174 -24.51 -35.72 -2.86
CA GLN A 174 -24.83 -34.87 -4.00
C GLN A 174 -24.31 -33.43 -3.82
N VAL A 175 -24.34 -32.91 -2.60
CA VAL A 175 -23.79 -31.57 -2.32
C VAL A 175 -22.27 -31.58 -2.50
N GLU A 176 -21.59 -32.62 -2.02
CA GLU A 176 -20.14 -32.75 -2.15
C GLU A 176 -19.70 -32.84 -3.62
N GLU A 177 -20.39 -33.63 -4.43
CA GLU A 177 -20.13 -33.73 -5.87
C GLU A 177 -20.37 -32.39 -6.60
N ILE A 178 -21.45 -31.66 -6.27
CA ILE A 178 -21.73 -30.34 -6.85
C ILE A 178 -20.64 -29.33 -6.47
N VAL A 179 -20.17 -29.37 -5.24
CA VAL A 179 -19.11 -28.46 -4.76
C VAL A 179 -17.79 -28.79 -5.43
N GLU A 180 -17.39 -30.06 -5.50
CA GLU A 180 -16.14 -30.47 -6.15
C GLU A 180 -16.13 -30.14 -7.66
N THR A 181 -17.27 -30.35 -8.32
CA THR A 181 -17.43 -30.00 -9.74
C THR A 181 -17.31 -28.49 -9.96
N ARG A 182 -17.92 -27.65 -9.11
CA ARG A 182 -17.77 -26.20 -9.22
C ARG A 182 -16.34 -25.75 -8.94
N LEU A 183 -15.71 -26.31 -7.91
CA LEU A 183 -14.36 -25.91 -7.52
C LEU A 183 -13.34 -26.26 -8.61
N SER A 184 -13.46 -27.45 -9.21
CA SER A 184 -12.59 -27.89 -10.30
C SER A 184 -12.77 -27.04 -11.57
N ASN A 185 -14.00 -26.66 -11.89
CA ASN A 185 -14.29 -25.74 -13.00
C ASN A 185 -13.70 -24.33 -12.74
N GLU A 186 -13.92 -23.76 -11.55
CA GLU A 186 -13.36 -22.44 -11.20
C GLU A 186 -11.83 -22.43 -11.20
N LEU A 187 -11.19 -23.51 -10.74
CA LEU A 187 -9.73 -23.66 -10.79
C LEU A 187 -9.21 -23.79 -12.23
N ALA A 188 -9.92 -24.51 -13.10
CA ALA A 188 -9.58 -24.62 -14.51
C ALA A 188 -9.67 -23.27 -15.23
N ASP A 189 -10.74 -22.50 -14.98
CA ASP A 189 -10.94 -21.16 -15.55
C ASP A 189 -9.88 -20.17 -15.05
N ALA A 190 -9.59 -20.19 -13.75
CA ALA A 190 -8.55 -19.34 -13.15
C ALA A 190 -7.17 -19.64 -13.74
N ARG A 191 -6.85 -20.92 -13.94
CA ARG A 191 -5.58 -21.36 -14.56
C ARG A 191 -5.49 -20.91 -16.02
N ALA A 192 -6.54 -21.13 -16.80
CA ALA A 192 -6.59 -20.71 -18.20
C ALA A 192 -6.43 -19.18 -18.34
N LYS A 193 -7.07 -18.41 -17.47
CA LYS A 193 -6.95 -16.95 -17.44
C LYS A 193 -5.52 -16.50 -17.12
N TRP A 194 -4.88 -17.12 -16.11
CA TRP A 194 -3.50 -16.80 -15.74
C TRP A 194 -2.50 -17.15 -16.85
N GLU A 195 -2.67 -18.30 -17.51
CA GLU A 195 -1.83 -18.69 -18.65
C GLU A 195 -2.00 -17.73 -19.84
N ALA A 196 -3.22 -17.28 -20.13
CA ALA A 196 -3.48 -16.28 -21.16
C ALA A 196 -2.80 -14.93 -20.85
N GLU A 197 -2.91 -14.43 -19.62
CA GLU A 197 -2.28 -13.17 -19.20
C GLU A 197 -0.76 -13.26 -19.25
N ASN A 198 -0.17 -14.37 -18.78
CA ASN A 198 1.28 -14.56 -18.84
C ASN A 198 1.80 -14.67 -20.26
N ASN A 199 1.10 -15.38 -21.14
CA ASN A 199 1.46 -15.46 -22.55
C ASN A 199 1.42 -14.07 -23.21
N GLN A 200 0.43 -13.25 -22.84
CA GLN A 200 0.37 -11.85 -23.29
C GLN A 200 1.58 -11.05 -22.79
N ARG A 201 1.91 -11.11 -21.48
CA ARG A 201 3.08 -10.43 -20.91
C ARG A 201 4.39 -10.86 -21.58
N VAL A 202 4.58 -12.16 -21.81
CA VAL A 202 5.76 -12.70 -22.49
C VAL A 202 5.85 -12.20 -23.94
N SER A 203 4.73 -12.12 -24.66
CA SER A 203 4.72 -11.60 -26.04
C SER A 203 5.08 -10.12 -26.11
N VAL A 204 4.60 -9.29 -25.17
CA VAL A 204 4.93 -7.87 -25.06
C VAL A 204 6.42 -7.68 -24.75
N LEU A 205 6.95 -8.43 -23.78
CA LEU A 205 8.39 -8.38 -23.45
C LEU A 205 9.26 -8.82 -24.63
N LYS A 206 8.85 -9.86 -25.36
CA LYS A 206 9.56 -10.33 -26.55
C LYS A 206 9.53 -9.29 -27.68
N ALA A 207 8.41 -8.58 -27.86
CA ALA A 207 8.31 -7.48 -28.82
C ALA A 207 9.21 -6.30 -28.41
N ALA A 208 9.22 -5.92 -27.13
CA ALA A 208 10.08 -4.87 -26.59
C ALA A 208 11.57 -5.19 -26.76
N LEU A 209 12.00 -6.42 -26.47
CA LEU A 209 13.38 -6.86 -26.68
C LEU A 209 13.77 -6.84 -28.17
N LYS A 210 12.86 -7.20 -29.08
CA LYS A 210 13.10 -7.11 -30.53
C LYS A 210 13.28 -5.66 -30.99
N GLN A 211 12.48 -4.74 -30.45
CA GLN A 211 12.59 -3.30 -30.72
C GLN A 211 13.90 -2.71 -30.16
N GLN A 212 14.31 -3.11 -28.96
CA GLN A 212 15.59 -2.67 -28.39
C GLN A 212 16.78 -3.17 -29.21
N ARG A 213 16.71 -4.42 -29.71
CA ARG A 213 17.77 -5.01 -30.54
C ARG A 213 17.89 -4.34 -31.91
N SER A 214 16.80 -3.86 -32.52
CA SER A 214 16.87 -3.13 -33.79
C SER A 214 17.46 -1.73 -33.63
N VAL A 215 17.12 -1.01 -32.55
CA VAL A 215 17.70 0.30 -32.23
C VAL A 215 19.21 0.20 -32.02
N ASN A 216 19.67 -0.79 -31.26
CA ASN A 216 21.10 -0.94 -30.96
C ASN A 216 21.92 -1.37 -32.20
N ARG A 217 21.30 -2.04 -33.19
CA ARG A 217 21.98 -2.45 -34.43
C ARG A 217 22.12 -1.31 -35.45
N GLY A 218 21.30 -0.27 -35.35
CA GLY A 218 21.37 0.92 -36.23
C GLY A 218 22.27 2.05 -35.70
N GLY A 219 22.57 2.07 -34.39
CA GLY A 219 23.31 3.16 -33.74
C GLY A 219 24.83 3.16 -33.91
N THR A 220 25.44 2.07 -34.38
CA THR A 220 26.92 1.93 -34.40
C THR A 220 27.61 2.41 -35.67
N VAL A 221 26.89 2.88 -36.71
CA VAL A 221 27.52 3.29 -37.99
C VAL A 221 27.51 4.81 -38.23
N ALA A 222 26.67 5.60 -37.53
CA ALA A 222 26.51 7.03 -37.81
C ALA A 222 27.15 8.00 -36.78
N SER A 223 27.80 7.50 -35.72
CA SER A 223 28.35 8.36 -34.64
C SER A 223 29.83 8.72 -34.80
N LYS A 224 30.54 8.20 -35.82
CA LYS A 224 32.00 8.41 -35.95
C LYS A 224 32.42 9.66 -36.74
N GLN A 225 31.49 10.51 -37.18
CA GLN A 225 31.83 11.60 -38.11
C GLN A 225 31.67 13.05 -37.59
N ASN A 226 31.23 13.28 -36.34
CA ASN A 226 30.98 14.65 -35.87
C ASN A 226 31.75 15.12 -34.62
N SER A 227 32.83 14.44 -34.23
CA SER A 227 33.70 14.87 -33.12
C SER A 227 35.00 15.56 -33.58
N ARG A 228 34.91 16.48 -34.55
CA ARG A 228 36.01 17.39 -34.94
C ARG A 228 35.52 18.83 -35.10
N ARG A 229 35.31 19.50 -33.96
CA ARG A 229 35.20 20.96 -33.70
C ARG A 229 34.25 21.07 -32.51
N SER A 230 34.64 21.50 -31.33
CA SER A 230 35.39 22.72 -31.05
C SER A 230 36.07 22.62 -29.69
N ALA A 231 37.28 23.18 -29.60
CA ALA A 231 37.89 23.55 -28.33
C ALA A 231 37.28 24.88 -27.85
N PRO A 232 37.06 25.04 -26.54
CA PRO A 232 37.09 26.34 -25.90
C PRO A 232 38.36 26.45 -25.03
N SER A 233 39.19 27.41 -25.39
CA SER A 233 40.35 27.90 -24.65
C SER A 233 39.93 28.96 -23.63
N GLY A 234 40.44 28.85 -22.39
CA GLY A 234 40.49 29.92 -21.39
C GLY A 234 39.13 30.32 -20.80
N THR A 235 38.99 30.65 -19.52
CA THR A 235 39.96 31.22 -18.57
C THR A 235 39.42 30.99 -17.16
N ASP A 236 40.33 30.61 -16.27
CA ASP A 236 40.53 31.16 -14.93
C ASP A 236 39.34 31.65 -14.10
N ARG A 237 39.21 31.00 -12.93
CA ARG A 237 39.44 31.64 -11.63
C ARG A 237 38.52 32.82 -11.29
N ASP A 238 37.41 32.49 -10.65
CA ASP A 238 37.03 33.14 -9.39
C ASP A 238 36.27 32.18 -8.47
N GLN A 239 36.95 31.82 -7.38
CA GLN A 239 36.32 31.40 -6.14
C GLN A 239 35.66 32.63 -5.52
N LEU A 240 34.39 32.52 -5.10
CA LEU A 240 33.92 32.80 -3.74
C LEU A 240 32.40 33.03 -3.73
N ALA A 241 31.78 32.56 -2.65
CA ALA A 241 30.41 32.81 -2.21
C ALA A 241 29.28 32.10 -2.98
N GLY A 242 28.92 30.92 -2.47
CA GLY A 242 27.70 30.20 -2.85
C GLY A 242 27.49 28.96 -2.00
N ILE A 243 27.63 29.07 -0.67
CA ILE A 243 27.10 28.02 0.23
C ILE A 243 25.58 28.21 0.22
N ASP A 244 24.92 27.39 -0.58
CA ASP A 244 23.47 27.33 -0.68
C ASP A 244 22.90 26.60 0.56
N PRO A 245 22.17 27.28 1.47
CA PRO A 245 21.67 26.68 2.70
C PRO A 245 20.47 25.75 2.52
N PHE A 246 20.02 25.51 1.27
CA PHE A 246 18.82 24.73 0.96
C PHE A 246 19.04 23.47 0.12
N THR A 247 20.28 23.02 -0.08
CA THR A 247 20.47 21.63 -0.50
C THR A 247 20.26 20.74 0.73
N PRO A 248 19.19 19.92 0.80
CA PRO A 248 19.12 18.90 1.83
C PRO A 248 20.35 18.03 1.63
N ARG A 249 21.19 18.02 2.66
CA ARG A 249 22.32 17.14 2.80
C ARG A 249 21.73 15.73 2.70
N GLU A 250 21.70 15.15 1.51
CA GLU A 250 21.40 13.74 1.29
C GLU A 250 22.45 12.99 2.07
N GLU A 251 22.07 12.70 3.30
CA GLU A 251 22.76 11.88 4.23
C GLU A 251 23.08 10.59 3.50
N ARG A 252 24.38 10.32 3.45
CA ARG A 252 25.01 9.15 2.88
C ARG A 252 24.50 7.93 3.67
N VAL A 253 23.28 7.48 3.37
CA VAL A 253 22.76 6.22 3.90
C VAL A 253 23.57 5.13 3.23
N PRO A 254 24.37 4.34 3.97
CA PRO A 254 25.14 3.26 3.37
C PRO A 254 24.19 2.34 2.61
N ARG A 255 24.47 2.10 1.33
CA ARG A 255 23.63 1.22 0.52
C ARG A 255 23.72 -0.17 1.15
N LEU A 256 22.61 -0.89 1.16
CA LEU A 256 22.52 -2.23 1.75
C LEU A 256 23.58 -3.20 1.19
N THR A 257 24.05 -2.95 -0.04
CA THR A 257 25.16 -3.68 -0.68
C THR A 257 26.51 -3.47 -0.01
N ASP A 258 26.78 -2.31 0.58
CA ASP A 258 28.04 -2.03 1.27
C ASP A 258 28.09 -2.77 2.62
N LEU A 259 26.95 -2.88 3.31
CA LEU A 259 26.82 -3.65 4.56
C LEU A 259 26.90 -5.17 4.35
N LEU A 260 26.49 -5.66 3.18
CA LEU A 260 26.56 -7.10 2.86
C LEU A 260 27.92 -7.53 2.31
N GLY A 261 28.70 -6.60 1.73
CA GLY A 261 30.06 -6.88 1.26
C GLY A 261 31.04 -7.17 2.38
N GLU A 262 30.86 -6.55 3.55
CA GLU A 262 31.78 -6.65 4.68
C GLU A 262 31.66 -7.98 5.44
N VAL A 263 30.49 -8.63 5.40
CA VAL A 263 30.23 -9.91 6.08
C VAL A 263 30.88 -11.11 5.37
N ASN A 264 31.29 -10.94 4.10
CA ASN A 264 31.81 -12.04 3.29
C ASN A 264 33.33 -11.99 3.05
N ALA A 265 34.05 -11.10 3.73
CA ALA A 265 35.50 -11.06 3.65
C ALA A 265 36.11 -12.20 4.51
N PRO A 266 36.91 -13.12 3.93
CA PRO A 266 37.61 -14.12 4.71
C PRO A 266 38.70 -13.43 5.55
N ASN A 267 38.62 -13.58 6.87
CA ASN A 267 39.67 -13.13 7.80
C ASN A 267 41.01 -13.75 7.37
N LYS A 268 41.97 -12.90 7.02
CA LYS A 268 43.38 -13.25 6.84
C LYS A 268 44.16 -13.01 8.13
#